data_AF-A0A3D1N2A1-F1
#
_entry.id   AF-A0A3D1N2A1-F1
#
_cell.length_a   1.000
_cell.length_b   1.000
_cell.length_c   1.000
_cell.angle_alpha   90.00
_cell.angle_beta   90.00
_cell.angle_gamma   90.00
#
_symmetry.space_group_name_H-M   'P 1'
#
loop_
_entity.id
_entity.type
_entity.pdbx_description
1 polymer ?
#
loop_
_entity_poly.entity_id
_entity_poly.type
_entity_poly.pdbx_seq_one_letter_code
_entity_poly.pdbx_strand_id
1 'polypeptide(L)'
;MYRSEKFNPSLFGKLFHLGDKLSSRNRWLKLAEALPWERLDAAYGRYFSAGYGRPAKDSRLACGLLAVKQLKNISDEDAVAEFMESPYIQAFCGQEYFALEDVVSPGMLSERRKRLGPEFLELLDAELSSALKANRDLKFRSSRGQVAVFGFWPLMLEKLRAVFQP
;
A
#
# COMPACT_ATOMS: atom_id res chain seq x y z
N MET A 1 5.86 -14.57 -45.48
CA MET A 1 5.47 -15.48 -44.39
C MET A 1 6.21 -15.03 -43.12
N TYR A 2 5.50 -14.68 -42.06
CA TYR A 2 6.13 -14.18 -40.83
C TYR A 2 6.53 -15.35 -39.92
N ARG A 3 7.83 -15.50 -39.66
CA ARG A 3 8.39 -16.42 -38.64
C ARG A 3 8.78 -15.57 -37.43
N SER A 4 7.96 -15.61 -36.39
CA SER A 4 8.32 -15.00 -35.09
C SER A 4 9.14 -16.04 -34.32
N GLU A 5 10.46 -15.95 -34.41
CA GLU A 5 11.35 -16.58 -33.44
C GLU A 5 11.36 -15.71 -32.18
N LYS A 6 10.25 -15.70 -31.44
CA LYS A 6 10.18 -15.01 -30.15
C LYS A 6 10.82 -15.91 -29.10
N PHE A 7 12.13 -15.79 -28.95
CA PHE A 7 12.81 -16.26 -27.75
C PHE A 7 13.12 -15.06 -26.83
N ASN A 8 12.82 -15.29 -25.56
CA ASN A 8 12.78 -14.41 -24.41
C ASN A 8 13.70 -13.17 -24.49
N PRO A 9 13.16 -11.95 -24.25
CA PRO A 9 14.01 -10.83 -23.90
C PRO A 9 14.78 -11.18 -22.63
N SER A 10 16.05 -10.77 -22.58
CA SER A 10 16.84 -10.83 -21.35
C SER A 10 16.12 -10.02 -20.27
N LEU A 11 15.66 -10.66 -19.19
CA LEU A 11 14.97 -9.97 -18.07
C LEU A 11 15.84 -8.83 -17.53
N PHE A 12 17.15 -9.07 -17.48
CA PHE A 12 18.19 -8.06 -17.30
C PHE A 12 19.40 -8.44 -18.17
N GLY A 13 20.09 -7.47 -18.78
CA GLY A 13 21.30 -7.75 -19.58
C GLY A 13 22.49 -8.20 -18.73
N LYS A 14 23.59 -8.69 -19.37
CA LYS A 14 24.89 -8.98 -18.69
C LYS A 14 25.46 -7.77 -17.92
N LEU A 15 24.86 -6.61 -18.14
CA LEU A 15 25.11 -5.33 -17.51
C LEU A 15 24.00 -4.91 -16.51
N PHE A 16 23.61 -5.77 -15.57
CA PHE A 16 22.84 -5.35 -14.38
C PHE A 16 23.76 -4.55 -13.42
N HIS A 17 24.40 -3.51 -13.96
CA HIS A 17 25.46 -2.79 -13.31
C HIS A 17 24.88 -1.79 -12.33
N LEU A 18 25.04 -2.10 -11.05
CA LEU A 18 25.20 -1.14 -9.97
C LEU A 18 24.29 0.10 -10.02
N GLY A 19 23.07 -0.07 -9.50
CA GLY A 19 22.46 0.97 -8.66
C GLY A 19 21.75 2.10 -9.39
N ASP A 20 20.99 1.80 -10.44
CA ASP A 20 20.03 2.79 -10.94
C ASP A 20 18.98 3.11 -9.85
N LYS A 21 18.96 4.38 -9.45
CA LYS A 21 18.04 4.90 -8.44
C LYS A 21 16.63 4.99 -9.02
N LEU A 22 15.63 4.68 -8.19
CA LEU A 22 14.24 5.00 -8.53
C LEU A 22 14.09 6.50 -8.78
N SER A 23 13.30 6.86 -9.78
CA SER A 23 13.07 8.29 -10.10
C SER A 23 12.28 8.96 -8.98
N SER A 24 12.89 9.95 -8.30
CA SER A 24 12.24 10.76 -7.26
C SER A 24 11.02 11.53 -7.76
N ARG A 25 10.88 11.70 -9.09
CA ARG A 25 9.69 12.32 -9.70
C ARG A 25 8.47 11.40 -9.71
N ASN A 26 8.63 10.12 -9.37
CA ASN A 26 7.52 9.17 -9.35
C ASN A 26 6.49 9.56 -8.28
N ARG A 27 5.21 9.46 -8.64
CA ARG A 27 4.09 9.82 -7.76
C ARG A 27 4.07 9.08 -6.42
N TRP A 28 4.51 7.83 -6.38
CA TRP A 28 4.56 7.03 -5.16
C TRP A 28 5.65 7.51 -4.22
N LEU A 29 6.82 7.89 -4.75
CA LEU A 29 7.91 8.44 -3.93
C LEU A 29 7.59 9.83 -3.42
N LYS A 30 7.03 10.71 -4.27
CA LYS A 30 6.51 12.01 -3.84
C LYS A 30 5.43 11.88 -2.77
N LEU A 31 4.52 10.91 -2.91
CA LEU A 31 3.53 10.64 -1.87
C LEU A 31 4.19 10.14 -0.59
N ALA A 32 5.24 9.31 -0.69
CA ALA A 32 6.02 8.88 0.46
C ALA A 32 6.65 10.07 1.19
N GLU A 33 7.17 11.06 0.47
CA GLU A 33 7.73 12.27 1.07
C GLU A 33 6.67 13.13 1.76
N ALA A 34 5.43 13.11 1.27
CA ALA A 34 4.33 13.91 1.80
C ALA A 34 3.62 13.31 3.02
N LEU A 35 3.69 12.00 3.23
CA LEU A 35 2.99 11.32 4.32
C LEU A 35 3.74 11.46 5.65
N PRO A 36 3.03 11.73 6.77
CA PRO A 36 3.65 11.85 8.09
C PRO A 36 3.90 10.46 8.71
N TRP A 37 4.90 9.74 8.21
CA TRP A 37 5.18 8.35 8.61
C TRP A 37 5.41 8.18 10.12
N GLU A 38 6.11 9.12 10.77
CA GLU A 38 6.34 9.05 12.22
C GLU A 38 5.04 9.09 13.03
N ARG A 39 4.09 9.93 12.61
CA ARG A 39 2.76 10.02 13.24
C ARG A 39 1.97 8.73 13.04
N LEU A 40 2.01 8.19 11.82
CA LEU A 40 1.34 6.93 11.49
C LEU A 40 1.95 5.75 12.26
N ASP A 41 3.28 5.70 12.39
CA ASP A 41 4.00 4.67 13.14
C ASP A 41 3.67 4.72 14.63
N ALA A 42 3.71 5.92 15.23
CA ALA A 42 3.33 6.11 16.62
C ALA A 42 1.89 5.69 16.90
N ALA A 43 0.94 6.01 16.01
CA ALA A 43 -0.44 5.55 16.12
C ALA A 43 -0.58 4.03 15.92
N TYR A 44 0.16 3.46 14.97
CA TYR A 44 0.16 2.03 14.65
C TYR A 44 0.65 1.20 15.84
N GLY A 45 1.74 1.64 16.49
CA GLY A 45 2.33 0.96 17.65
C GLY A 45 1.36 0.74 18.81
N ARG A 46 0.34 1.61 18.97
CA ARG A 46 -0.67 1.50 20.06
C ARG A 46 -1.52 0.23 19.98
N TYR A 47 -1.58 -0.42 18.82
CA TYR A 47 -2.34 -1.66 18.60
C TYR A 47 -1.52 -2.94 18.85
N PHE A 48 -0.27 -2.79 19.31
CA PHE A 48 0.66 -3.89 19.55
C PHE A 48 1.28 -3.77 20.95
N SER A 49 1.42 -4.90 21.63
CA SER A 49 2.07 -4.97 22.94
C SER A 49 3.58 -4.84 22.79
N ALA A 50 4.18 -3.97 23.61
CA ALA A 50 5.64 -3.90 23.71
C ALA A 50 6.19 -5.18 24.37
N GLY A 51 7.21 -5.80 23.77
CA GLY A 51 8.01 -6.87 24.39
C GLY A 51 7.39 -8.27 24.46
N TYR A 52 6.15 -8.47 23.99
CA TYR A 52 5.48 -9.78 24.02
C TYR A 52 4.82 -10.14 22.69
N GLY A 53 5.00 -11.38 22.25
CA GLY A 53 4.39 -11.96 21.05
C GLY A 53 5.27 -11.91 19.79
N ARG A 54 4.71 -12.27 18.64
CA ARG A 54 5.37 -12.18 17.33
C ARG A 54 5.54 -10.69 16.97
N PRO A 55 6.75 -10.24 16.53
CA PRO A 55 6.96 -8.87 16.09
C PRO A 55 5.90 -8.44 15.08
N ALA A 56 5.38 -7.22 15.28
CA ALA A 56 4.50 -6.60 14.31
C ALA A 56 5.23 -6.46 12.97
N LYS A 57 4.47 -6.48 11.88
CA LYS A 57 5.03 -6.07 10.58
C LYS A 57 5.28 -4.56 10.63
N ASP A 58 6.24 -4.12 9.83
CA ASP A 58 6.57 -2.71 9.67
C ASP A 58 5.31 -1.86 9.38
N SER A 59 5.18 -0.74 10.10
CA SER A 59 4.00 0.13 10.03
C SER A 59 3.85 0.76 8.65
N ARG A 60 4.96 1.16 8.02
CA ARG A 60 5.01 1.76 6.69
C ARG A 60 4.60 0.75 5.62
N LEU A 61 4.97 -0.52 5.77
CA LEU A 61 4.48 -1.58 4.89
C LEU A 61 2.96 -1.71 4.96
N ALA A 62 2.40 -1.81 6.17
CA ALA A 62 0.96 -1.98 6.35
C ALA A 62 0.18 -0.75 5.86
N CYS A 63 0.59 0.45 6.25
CA CYS A 63 -0.05 1.71 5.85
C CYS A 63 0.08 1.94 4.34
N GLY A 64 1.26 1.69 3.78
CA GLY A 64 1.52 1.86 2.35
C GLY A 64 0.61 0.97 1.50
N LEU A 65 0.48 -0.31 1.84
CA LEU A 65 -0.41 -1.22 1.09
C LEU A 65 -1.89 -0.85 1.21
N LEU A 66 -2.33 -0.42 2.41
CA LEU A 66 -3.70 0.08 2.60
C LEU A 66 -3.96 1.34 1.76
N ALA A 67 -2.98 2.25 1.70
CA ALA A 67 -3.05 3.43 0.84
C ALA A 67 -3.06 3.04 -0.66
N VAL A 68 -2.22 2.10 -1.09
CA VAL A 68 -2.21 1.60 -2.49
C VAL A 68 -3.57 1.04 -2.88
N LYS A 69 -4.13 0.19 -2.01
CA LYS A 69 -5.46 -0.38 -2.18
C LYS A 69 -6.51 0.71 -2.37
N GLN A 70 -6.51 1.71 -1.49
CA GLN A 70 -7.48 2.82 -1.52
C GLN A 70 -7.32 3.69 -2.77
N LEU A 71 -6.09 4.12 -3.09
CA LEU A 71 -5.80 5.02 -4.21
C LEU A 71 -6.07 4.39 -5.57
N LYS A 72 -5.81 3.08 -5.71
CA LYS A 72 -6.06 2.34 -6.94
C LYS A 72 -7.46 1.74 -6.98
N ASN A 73 -8.19 1.73 -5.86
CA ASN A 73 -9.49 1.09 -5.68
C ASN A 73 -9.49 -0.39 -6.12
N ILE A 74 -8.63 -1.19 -5.49
CA ILE A 74 -8.39 -2.60 -5.84
C ILE A 74 -8.63 -3.55 -4.67
N SER A 75 -8.66 -4.86 -4.94
CA SER A 75 -8.78 -5.91 -3.90
C SER A 75 -7.50 -5.99 -3.04
N ASP A 76 -7.55 -6.78 -1.96
CA ASP A 76 -6.34 -6.98 -1.13
C ASP A 76 -5.28 -7.77 -1.90
N GLU A 77 -5.75 -8.79 -2.62
CA GLU A 77 -4.98 -9.65 -3.49
C GLU A 77 -4.29 -8.85 -4.59
N ASP A 78 -5.03 -7.95 -5.26
CA ASP A 78 -4.47 -7.07 -6.30
C ASP A 78 -3.48 -6.06 -5.73
N ALA A 79 -3.70 -5.56 -4.51
CA ALA A 79 -2.75 -4.64 -3.87
C ALA A 79 -1.42 -5.33 -3.55
N VAL A 80 -1.48 -6.60 -3.13
CA VAL A 80 -0.29 -7.44 -2.93
C VAL A 80 0.39 -7.75 -4.26
N ALA A 81 -0.36 -8.12 -5.29
CA ALA A 81 0.18 -8.37 -6.62
C ALA A 81 0.91 -7.13 -7.17
N GLU A 82 0.29 -5.95 -7.07
CA GLU A 82 0.89 -4.71 -7.52
C GLU A 82 2.16 -4.35 -6.73
N PHE A 83 2.18 -4.62 -5.42
CA PHE A 83 3.38 -4.46 -4.61
C PHE A 83 4.52 -5.39 -5.09
N MET A 84 4.22 -6.64 -5.43
CA MET A 84 5.23 -7.57 -5.93
C MET A 84 5.74 -7.17 -7.32
N GLU A 85 4.90 -6.56 -8.15
CA GLU A 85 5.26 -6.17 -9.52
C GLU A 85 5.96 -4.81 -9.62
N SER A 86 5.79 -3.91 -8.64
CA SER A 86 6.22 -2.51 -8.76
C SER A 86 7.28 -2.10 -7.72
N PRO A 87 8.54 -1.83 -8.14
CA PRO A 87 9.58 -1.39 -7.21
C PRO A 87 9.28 -0.02 -6.58
N TYR A 88 8.50 0.83 -7.25
CA TYR A 88 8.05 2.10 -6.69
C TYR A 88 7.06 1.92 -5.53
N ILE A 89 6.19 0.92 -5.61
CA ILE A 89 5.23 0.63 -4.54
C ILE A 89 5.95 -0.05 -3.37
N GLN A 90 6.93 -0.94 -3.64
CA GLN A 90 7.75 -1.48 -2.57
C GLN A 90 8.52 -0.40 -1.81
N ALA A 91 9.13 0.55 -2.53
CA ALA A 91 9.82 1.69 -1.92
C ALA A 91 8.87 2.62 -1.16
N PHE A 92 7.67 2.88 -1.70
CA PHE A 92 6.62 3.63 -0.99
C PHE A 92 6.27 2.96 0.34
N CYS A 93 6.08 1.64 0.33
CA CYS A 93 5.84 0.78 1.48
C CYS A 93 7.08 0.54 2.36
N GLY A 94 8.21 1.23 2.12
CA GLY A 94 9.37 1.21 3.00
C GLY A 94 10.40 0.11 2.75
N GLN A 95 10.33 -0.60 1.62
CA GLN A 95 11.39 -1.56 1.26
C GLN A 95 12.62 -0.82 0.72
N GLU A 96 13.80 -1.16 1.26
CA GLU A 96 15.08 -0.64 0.78
C GLU A 96 15.59 -1.38 -0.46
N TYR A 97 15.23 -2.66 -0.58
CA TYR A 97 15.63 -3.54 -1.68
C TYR A 97 14.39 -4.10 -2.37
N PHE A 98 14.48 -4.34 -3.67
CA PHE A 98 13.40 -4.98 -4.41
C PHE A 98 13.27 -6.44 -3.97
N ALA A 99 12.16 -6.74 -3.30
CA ALA A 99 11.82 -8.07 -2.86
C ALA A 99 11.11 -8.81 -4.00
N LEU A 100 11.66 -9.98 -4.33
CA LEU A 100 11.16 -10.81 -5.43
C LEU A 100 10.01 -11.73 -4.98
N GLU A 101 10.02 -12.18 -3.72
CA GLU A 101 9.03 -13.13 -3.17
C GLU A 101 8.77 -12.87 -1.66
N ASP A 102 7.66 -13.38 -1.12
CA ASP A 102 7.38 -13.61 0.32
C ASP A 102 7.33 -12.42 1.32
N VAL A 103 7.14 -11.18 0.88
CA VAL A 103 7.04 -10.06 1.83
C VAL A 103 5.65 -9.97 2.49
N VAL A 104 4.60 -10.21 1.70
CA VAL A 104 3.20 -9.91 2.04
C VAL A 104 2.30 -11.04 1.58
N SER A 105 1.45 -11.57 2.48
CA SER A 105 0.36 -12.47 2.11
C SER A 105 -0.96 -11.70 1.92
N PRO A 106 -1.87 -12.12 1.03
CA PRO A 106 -3.16 -11.44 0.84
C PRO A 106 -3.98 -11.29 2.14
N GLY A 107 -3.97 -12.30 2.99
CA GLY A 107 -4.67 -12.28 4.29
C GLY A 107 -4.12 -11.24 5.28
N MET A 108 -2.89 -10.75 5.07
CA MET A 108 -2.24 -9.77 5.95
C MET A 108 -3.03 -8.47 6.01
N LEU A 109 -3.52 -7.95 4.87
CA LEU A 109 -4.26 -6.68 4.84
C LEU A 109 -5.61 -6.79 5.56
N SER A 110 -6.29 -7.91 5.39
CA SER A 110 -7.54 -8.19 6.10
C SER A 110 -7.34 -8.32 7.62
N GLU A 111 -6.28 -9.03 8.05
CA GLU A 111 -5.92 -9.12 9.48
C GLU A 111 -5.58 -7.74 10.05
N ARG A 112 -4.76 -6.95 9.34
CA ARG A 112 -4.35 -5.62 9.78
C ARG A 112 -5.52 -4.66 9.90
N ARG A 113 -6.43 -4.62 8.93
CA ARG A 113 -7.63 -3.76 9.05
C ARG A 113 -8.47 -4.11 10.29
N LYS A 114 -8.69 -5.41 10.55
CA LYS A 114 -9.43 -5.84 11.74
C LYS A 114 -8.74 -5.42 13.03
N ARG A 115 -7.42 -5.55 13.09
CA ARG A 115 -6.64 -5.22 14.29
C ARG A 115 -6.50 -3.71 14.55
N LEU A 116 -6.28 -2.93 13.50
CA LEU A 116 -6.09 -1.48 13.59
C LEU A 116 -7.41 -0.74 13.84
N GLY A 117 -8.54 -1.31 13.40
CA GLY A 117 -9.86 -0.78 13.67
C GLY A 117 -10.17 0.55 12.98
N PRO A 118 -11.40 1.08 13.16
CA PRO A 118 -11.88 2.31 12.54
C PRO A 118 -10.96 3.50 12.74
N GLU A 119 -10.58 3.75 13.99
CA GLU A 119 -9.94 5.01 14.39
C GLU A 119 -8.60 5.21 13.66
N PHE A 120 -7.81 4.14 13.54
CA PHE A 120 -6.56 4.19 12.79
C PHE A 120 -6.80 4.39 11.28
N LEU A 121 -7.84 3.77 10.74
CA LEU A 121 -8.12 3.78 9.31
C LEU A 121 -8.68 5.15 8.87
N GLU A 122 -9.46 5.80 9.72
CA GLU A 122 -9.87 7.19 9.58
C GLU A 122 -8.67 8.15 9.66
N LEU A 123 -7.73 7.92 10.59
CA LEU A 123 -6.48 8.68 10.66
C LEU A 123 -5.68 8.54 9.35
N LEU A 124 -5.47 7.30 8.88
CA LEU A 124 -4.74 7.04 7.65
C LEU A 124 -5.39 7.73 6.45
N ASP A 125 -6.72 7.66 6.33
CA ASP A 125 -7.48 8.32 5.27
C ASP A 125 -7.37 9.85 5.34
N ALA A 126 -7.45 10.43 6.54
CA ALA A 126 -7.31 11.86 6.74
C ALA A 126 -5.91 12.36 6.33
N GLU A 127 -4.85 11.67 6.74
CA GLU A 127 -3.47 12.02 6.38
C GLU A 127 -3.21 11.84 4.88
N LEU A 128 -3.72 10.75 4.29
CA LEU A 128 -3.62 10.52 2.85
C LEU A 128 -4.34 11.61 2.06
N SER A 129 -5.57 11.94 2.45
CA SER A 129 -6.36 13.01 1.84
C SER A 129 -5.69 14.38 1.97
N SER A 130 -5.08 14.67 3.13
CA SER A 130 -4.32 15.89 3.35
C SER A 130 -3.09 15.97 2.43
N ALA A 131 -2.32 14.90 2.34
CA ALA A 131 -1.14 14.81 1.48
C ALA A 131 -1.47 15.00 0.00
N LEU A 132 -2.57 14.40 -0.49
CA LEU A 132 -3.04 14.58 -1.87
C LEU A 132 -3.52 16.00 -2.16
N LYS A 133 -4.20 16.65 -1.20
CA LYS A 133 -4.67 18.04 -1.34
C LYS A 133 -3.51 19.03 -1.42
N ALA A 134 -2.44 18.78 -0.65
CA ALA A 134 -1.21 19.56 -0.69
C ALA A 134 -0.44 19.34 -2.02
N ASN A 135 -0.49 18.13 -2.58
CA ASN A 135 0.25 17.74 -3.78
C ASN A 135 -0.70 17.44 -4.95
N ARG A 136 -1.36 18.50 -5.47
CA ARG A 136 -2.38 18.37 -6.55
C ARG A 136 -1.84 17.82 -7.87
N ASP A 137 -0.53 17.78 -8.07
CA ASP A 137 0.13 17.18 -9.22
C ASP A 137 0.12 15.64 -9.19
N LEU A 138 -0.09 15.03 -8.02
CA LEU A 138 -0.14 13.58 -7.85
C LEU A 138 -1.45 13.01 -8.38
N LYS A 139 -1.41 12.47 -9.60
CA LYS A 139 -2.55 11.80 -10.24
C LYS A 139 -2.45 10.29 -10.09
N PHE A 140 -3.30 9.72 -9.24
CA PHE A 140 -3.57 8.29 -9.17
C PHE A 140 -4.77 8.00 -10.08
N ARG A 141 -4.53 7.37 -11.23
CA ARG A 141 -5.59 6.99 -12.16
C ARG A 141 -6.17 5.66 -11.67
N SER A 142 -7.43 5.66 -11.22
CA SER A 142 -8.14 4.43 -10.88
C SER A 142 -8.32 3.59 -12.15
N SER A 143 -7.87 2.34 -12.11
CA SER A 143 -7.92 1.43 -13.25
C SER A 143 -9.12 0.49 -13.19
N ARG A 144 -10.34 1.04 -13.26
CA ARG A 144 -11.50 0.46 -13.97
C ARG A 144 -12.71 1.37 -13.84
N GLY A 145 -13.40 1.58 -14.96
CA GLY A 145 -14.80 1.97 -14.94
C GLY A 145 -15.64 0.81 -14.41
N GLN A 146 -16.08 0.91 -13.16
CA GLN A 146 -17.31 0.32 -12.65
C GLN A 146 -17.62 0.96 -11.29
N VAL A 147 -18.76 1.64 -11.27
CA VAL A 147 -19.59 2.13 -10.17
C VAL A 147 -18.87 2.64 -8.93
N ALA A 148 -19.05 3.94 -8.69
CA ALA A 148 -18.86 4.57 -7.40
C ALA A 148 -19.63 3.80 -6.30
N VAL A 149 -18.96 2.85 -5.64
CA VAL A 149 -19.27 2.48 -4.27
C VAL A 149 -18.41 3.37 -3.37
N PHE A 150 -18.58 4.68 -3.56
CA PHE A 150 -18.25 5.66 -2.53
C PHE A 150 -19.26 5.41 -1.39
N GLY A 151 -18.83 4.69 -0.35
CA GLY A 151 -19.69 4.46 0.81
C GLY A 151 -19.42 3.22 1.65
N PHE A 152 -18.40 2.41 1.34
CA PHE A 152 -18.26 1.12 2.03
C PHE A 152 -17.64 1.20 3.45
N TRP A 153 -16.86 2.24 3.75
CA TRP A 153 -16.25 2.39 5.09
C TRP A 153 -17.21 2.89 6.17
N PRO A 154 -18.04 3.93 5.96
CA PRO A 154 -19.03 4.35 6.96
C PRO A 154 -20.04 3.23 7.26
N LEU A 155 -20.49 2.51 6.22
CA LEU A 155 -21.51 1.46 6.36
C LEU A 155 -21.00 0.18 7.03
N MET A 156 -19.71 -0.16 6.82
CA MET A 156 -19.09 -1.31 7.49
C MET A 156 -18.80 -1.00 8.95
N LEU A 157 -18.45 0.25 9.28
CA LEU A 157 -18.23 0.71 10.64
C LEU A 157 -19.54 0.87 11.43
N GLU A 158 -20.63 1.27 10.78
CA GLU A 158 -21.98 1.21 11.37
C GLU A 158 -22.41 -0.23 11.65
N LYS A 159 -22.21 -1.16 10.71
CA LYS A 159 -22.53 -2.58 10.92
C LYS A 159 -21.67 -3.23 12.01
N LEU A 160 -20.40 -2.85 12.13
CA LEU A 160 -19.52 -3.34 13.20
C LEU A 160 -19.87 -2.71 14.57
N ARG A 161 -20.29 -1.45 14.63
CA ARG A 161 -20.84 -0.82 15.85
C ARG A 161 -22.15 -1.45 16.28
N ALA A 162 -23.03 -1.79 15.34
CA ALA A 162 -24.33 -2.42 15.62
C ALA A 162 -24.21 -3.86 16.17
N VAL A 163 -23.08 -4.53 15.97
CA VAL A 163 -22.82 -5.90 16.47
C VAL A 163 -22.14 -5.91 17.85
N PHE A 164 -21.65 -4.77 18.34
CA PHE A 164 -20.85 -4.67 19.57
C PHE A 164 -21.39 -3.66 20.61
N GLN A 165 -22.64 -3.21 20.51
CA GLN A 165 -23.36 -2.61 21.63
C GLN A 165 -24.29 -3.66 22.29
N PRO A 166 -24.37 -3.69 23.64
CA PRO A 166 -25.01 -4.76 24.40
C PRO A 166 -26.52 -4.86 24.20
#